data_AF-A0A2G2XAX0-F1
#
_entry.id   AF-A0A2G2XAX0-F1
#
_cell.length_a   1.000
_cell.length_b   1.000
_cell.length_c   1.000
_cell.angle_alpha   90.00
_cell.angle_beta   90.00
_cell.angle_gamma   90.00
#
_symmetry.space_group_name_H-M   'P 1'
#
loop_
_entity.id
_entity.type
_entity.pdbx_description
1 polymer ?
#
loop_
_entity_poly.entity_id
_entity_poly.type
_entity_poly.pdbx_seq_one_letter_code
_entity_poly.pdbx_strand_id
1 'polypeptide(L)'
;MENREDLNSILPFLPLCLRSSSLFWPPPVVEAFKALSQGPHYSNVNSGQVLFLAIFDIRNSLSLPDSSISSAASDGFALFFDDLITRDEAAKWFEQVVPKLADLLLRLPYLLETHYEKADGGIVKGVNTGLRLLESQQPGIVFLSQELVGALLACSFFCLFPTSARGAKHLPMINFDHLFAYLYDHFDEKLENKLKCILHYFERIGSMIPVGYISFERKVIALEHGTFSFPYPKENFWSQSSISLCPFKIFNSGFIEDHSSEAIEVDFANKYLGGGALSRGCIQLVYYSLCPVYKMIFDSAVV
;
A
#
# COMPACT_ATOMS: atom_id res chain seq x y z
N MET A 1 -15.78 2.80 -17.95
CA MET A 1 -15.44 2.51 -16.55
C MET A 1 -16.55 2.82 -15.56
N GLU A 2 -17.45 3.77 -15.81
CA GLU A 2 -18.41 4.29 -14.81
C GLU A 2 -19.42 3.26 -14.24
N ASN A 3 -19.75 2.22 -14.98
CA ASN A 3 -20.71 1.19 -14.53
C ASN A 3 -20.07 0.04 -13.75
N ARG A 4 -18.77 0.15 -13.42
CA ARG A 4 -18.01 -0.92 -12.77
C ARG A 4 -18.18 -0.88 -11.25
N GLU A 5 -18.85 -1.87 -10.67
CA GLU A 5 -19.03 -1.97 -9.22
C GLU A 5 -17.70 -2.14 -8.47
N ASP A 6 -16.76 -2.90 -9.03
CA ASP A 6 -15.44 -3.11 -8.45
C ASP A 6 -14.67 -1.78 -8.32
N LEU A 7 -14.54 -1.03 -9.41
CA LEU A 7 -13.95 0.32 -9.40
C LEU A 7 -14.72 1.28 -8.49
N ASN A 8 -16.05 1.31 -8.58
CA ASN A 8 -16.87 2.23 -7.80
C ASN A 8 -16.72 2.01 -6.29
N SER A 9 -16.43 0.78 -5.85
CA SER A 9 -16.17 0.48 -4.43
C SER A 9 -14.90 1.16 -3.90
N ILE A 10 -13.87 1.30 -4.73
CA ILE A 10 -12.53 1.77 -4.32
C ILE A 10 -12.23 3.20 -4.77
N LEU A 11 -12.93 3.71 -5.80
CA LEU A 11 -12.71 5.03 -6.39
C LEU A 11 -12.69 6.18 -5.36
N PRO A 12 -13.59 6.24 -4.34
CA PRO A 12 -13.54 7.28 -3.31
C PRO A 12 -12.24 7.30 -2.48
N PHE A 13 -11.45 6.22 -2.56
CA PHE A 13 -10.20 6.02 -1.84
C PHE A 13 -8.97 6.09 -2.77
N LEU A 14 -9.16 6.37 -4.05
CA LEU A 14 -8.09 6.57 -5.02
C LEU A 14 -7.85 8.06 -5.26
N PRO A 15 -6.62 8.49 -5.55
CA PRO A 15 -6.28 9.90 -5.75
C PRO A 15 -6.60 10.38 -7.17
N LEU A 16 -7.61 9.80 -7.83
CA LEU A 16 -7.92 10.02 -9.24
C LEU A 16 -9.36 10.48 -9.44
N CYS A 17 -9.57 11.24 -10.50
CA CYS A 17 -10.90 11.60 -10.97
C CYS A 17 -11.35 10.62 -12.06
N LEU A 18 -12.64 10.30 -12.07
CA LEU A 18 -13.29 9.56 -13.16
C LEU A 18 -14.16 10.55 -13.95
N ARG A 19 -13.94 10.67 -15.25
CA ARG A 19 -14.76 11.50 -16.15
C ARG A 19 -14.80 10.88 -17.53
N SER A 20 -15.99 10.81 -18.12
CA SER A 20 -16.16 10.26 -19.47
C SER A 20 -15.55 8.86 -19.59
N SER A 21 -15.76 8.04 -18.55
CA SER A 21 -15.23 6.68 -18.44
C SER A 21 -13.70 6.52 -18.47
N SER A 22 -12.92 7.58 -18.27
CA SER A 22 -11.45 7.53 -18.14
C SER A 22 -11.00 8.04 -16.77
N LEU A 23 -9.98 7.40 -16.21
CA LEU A 23 -9.29 7.84 -15.00
C LEU A 23 -8.22 8.89 -15.36
N PHE A 24 -8.11 9.95 -14.57
CA PHE A 24 -7.10 10.97 -14.82
C PHE A 24 -6.70 11.71 -13.54
N TRP A 25 -5.48 12.24 -13.56
CA TRP A 25 -5.01 13.24 -12.61
C TRP A 25 -5.52 14.63 -13.00
N PRO A 26 -5.92 15.50 -12.05
CA PRO A 26 -6.18 16.90 -12.36
C PRO A 26 -4.98 17.56 -13.08
N PRO A 27 -5.20 18.48 -14.04
CA PRO A 27 -4.09 19.07 -14.81
C PRO A 27 -2.95 19.66 -13.97
N PRO A 28 -3.19 20.39 -12.85
CA PRO A 28 -2.09 20.88 -12.01
C PRO A 28 -1.24 19.76 -11.41
N VAL A 29 -1.84 18.61 -11.08
CA VAL A 29 -1.14 17.43 -10.56
C VAL A 29 -0.27 16.80 -11.65
N VAL A 30 -0.77 16.75 -12.90
CA VAL A 30 0.02 16.28 -14.05
C VAL A 30 1.25 17.16 -14.26
N GLU A 31 1.10 18.48 -14.22
CA GLU A 31 2.23 19.39 -14.39
C GLU A 31 3.25 19.28 -13.24
N ALA A 32 2.78 19.12 -11.99
CA ALA A 32 3.66 18.86 -10.86
C ALA A 32 4.47 17.56 -11.03
N PHE A 33 3.84 16.46 -11.44
CA PHE A 33 4.56 15.21 -11.68
C PHE A 33 5.51 15.28 -12.88
N LYS A 34 5.13 15.97 -13.97
CA LYS A 34 6.05 16.23 -15.08
C LYS A 34 7.26 17.03 -14.62
N ALA A 35 7.07 18.04 -13.78
CA ALA A 35 8.17 18.83 -13.25
C ALA A 35 9.11 17.97 -12.41
N LEU A 36 8.56 17.17 -11.49
CA LEU A 36 9.31 16.23 -10.67
C LEU A 36 10.07 15.20 -11.52
N SER A 37 9.47 14.69 -12.61
CA SER A 37 10.11 13.68 -13.45
C SER A 37 11.27 14.20 -14.30
N GLN A 38 11.40 15.52 -14.47
CA GLN A 38 12.57 16.15 -15.07
C GLN A 38 13.74 16.33 -14.06
N GLY A 39 13.54 15.99 -12.80
CA GLY A 39 14.57 16.07 -11.77
C GLY A 39 14.63 17.40 -11.00
N PRO A 40 15.56 17.49 -10.03
CA PRO A 40 15.67 18.61 -9.11
C PRO A 40 16.05 19.93 -9.81
N HIS A 41 16.76 19.89 -10.93
CA HIS A 41 17.11 21.10 -11.69
C HIS A 41 15.89 21.83 -12.29
N TYR A 42 14.83 21.09 -12.60
CA TYR A 42 13.61 21.66 -13.15
C TYR A 42 12.54 21.91 -12.08
N SER A 43 12.36 20.96 -11.16
CA SER A 43 11.35 21.05 -10.09
C SER A 43 11.78 21.86 -8.87
N ASN A 44 13.08 22.11 -8.68
CA ASN A 44 13.70 22.60 -7.45
C ASN A 44 13.53 21.68 -6.22
N VAL A 45 13.00 20.46 -6.39
CA VAL A 45 12.78 19.53 -5.27
C VAL A 45 14.06 18.73 -5.00
N ASN A 46 14.88 19.22 -4.07
CA ASN A 46 16.19 18.68 -3.74
C ASN A 46 16.43 18.47 -2.23
N SER A 47 15.39 18.59 -1.41
CA SER A 47 15.44 18.39 0.04
C SER A 47 14.11 17.81 0.55
N GLY A 48 14.11 17.25 1.76
CA GLY A 48 12.93 16.75 2.44
C GLY A 48 11.87 17.83 2.63
N GLN A 49 12.30 19.01 3.10
CA GLN A 49 11.39 20.15 3.27
C GLN A 49 10.72 20.57 1.95
N VAL A 50 11.48 20.68 0.87
CA VAL A 50 10.94 21.12 -0.43
C VAL A 50 10.07 20.03 -1.06
N LEU A 51 10.41 18.75 -0.87
CA LEU A 51 9.58 17.63 -1.28
C LEU A 51 8.22 17.66 -0.57
N PHE A 52 8.19 17.94 0.73
CA PHE A 52 6.93 18.01 1.46
C PHE A 52 6.06 19.19 1.00
N LEU A 53 6.65 20.34 0.69
CA LEU A 53 5.93 21.47 0.10
C LEU A 53 5.30 21.08 -1.26
N ALA A 54 6.05 20.39 -2.12
CA ALA A 54 5.51 19.89 -3.39
C ALA A 54 4.37 18.87 -3.17
N ILE A 55 4.50 17.97 -2.20
CA ILE A 55 3.43 17.04 -1.79
C ILE A 55 2.19 17.81 -1.35
N PHE A 56 2.36 18.84 -0.53
CA PHE A 56 1.26 19.66 -0.03
C PHE A 56 0.52 20.38 -1.17
N ASP A 57 1.23 20.97 -2.13
CA ASP A 57 0.65 21.64 -3.30
C ASP A 57 -0.11 20.66 -4.22
N ILE A 58 0.42 19.45 -4.40
CA ILE A 58 -0.27 18.38 -5.14
C ILE A 58 -1.55 17.97 -4.42
N ARG A 59 -1.51 17.81 -3.10
CA ARG A 59 -2.70 17.46 -2.28
C ARG A 59 -3.77 18.56 -2.34
N ASN A 60 -3.37 19.82 -2.33
CA ASN A 60 -4.29 20.95 -2.54
C ASN A 60 -4.94 20.90 -3.92
N SER A 61 -4.18 20.56 -4.96
CA SER A 61 -4.69 20.38 -6.32
C SER A 61 -5.67 19.19 -6.45
N LEU A 62 -5.57 18.21 -5.54
CA LEU A 62 -6.53 17.10 -5.38
C LEU A 62 -7.73 17.46 -4.47
N SER A 63 -7.79 18.68 -3.93
CA SER A 63 -8.81 19.11 -2.96
C SER A 63 -8.85 18.23 -1.70
N LEU A 64 -7.70 17.70 -1.27
CA LEU A 64 -7.59 16.94 -0.04
C LEU A 64 -7.49 17.92 1.15
N PRO A 65 -8.23 17.71 2.26
CA PRO A 65 -8.24 18.65 3.37
C PRO A 65 -6.92 18.64 4.13
N ASP A 66 -6.44 19.80 4.58
CA ASP A 66 -5.21 19.93 5.36
C ASP A 66 -5.20 19.07 6.64
N SER A 67 -6.38 18.89 7.25
CA SER A 67 -6.53 18.03 8.44
C SER A 67 -6.30 16.53 8.18
N SER A 68 -6.17 16.13 6.91
CA SER A 68 -5.94 14.73 6.52
C SER A 68 -4.46 14.35 6.39
N ILE A 69 -3.55 15.24 6.78
CA ILE A 69 -2.10 14.98 6.91
C ILE A 69 -1.61 15.42 8.29
N SER A 70 -0.69 14.67 8.89
CA SER A 70 -0.10 15.05 10.18
C SER A 70 0.68 16.37 10.09
N SER A 71 0.50 17.26 11.08
CA SER A 71 1.19 18.55 11.14
C SER A 71 2.71 18.43 11.26
N ALA A 72 3.20 17.36 11.91
CA ALA A 72 4.63 17.09 12.09
C ALA A 72 5.25 16.35 10.88
N ALA A 73 4.47 16.02 9.85
CA ALA A 73 5.00 15.29 8.69
C ALA A 73 6.05 16.11 7.94
N SER A 74 5.86 17.42 7.76
CA SER A 74 6.86 18.29 7.12
C SER A 74 8.22 18.20 7.81
N ASP A 75 8.22 18.33 9.14
CA ASP A 75 9.43 18.28 9.94
C ASP A 75 10.07 16.89 9.90
N GLY A 76 9.26 15.83 9.84
CA GLY A 76 9.75 14.45 9.68
C GLY A 76 10.42 14.18 8.33
N PHE A 77 9.86 14.72 7.24
CA PHE A 77 10.49 14.64 5.91
C PHE A 77 11.81 15.40 5.89
N ALA A 78 11.83 16.63 6.43
CA ALA A 78 13.05 17.43 6.54
C ALA A 78 14.12 16.70 7.37
N LEU A 79 13.78 16.27 8.60
CA LEU A 79 14.69 15.52 9.48
C LEU A 79 15.28 14.30 8.76
N PHE A 80 14.46 13.49 8.10
CA PHE A 80 14.95 12.27 7.47
C PHE A 80 15.90 12.52 6.30
N PHE A 81 15.48 13.36 5.34
CA PHE A 81 16.24 13.57 4.10
C PHE A 81 17.37 14.58 4.25
N ASP A 82 17.22 15.56 5.13
CA ASP A 82 18.14 16.69 5.23
C ASP A 82 19.19 16.47 6.35
N ASP A 83 18.84 15.71 7.40
CA ASP A 83 19.70 15.50 8.57
C ASP A 83 20.15 14.05 8.82
N LEU A 84 19.28 13.04 8.61
CA LEU A 84 19.58 11.66 9.01
C LEU A 84 20.29 10.80 7.95
N ILE A 85 19.93 10.94 6.68
CA ILE A 85 20.66 10.26 5.60
C ILE A 85 21.82 11.13 5.12
N THR A 86 22.84 10.50 4.52
CA THR A 86 23.99 11.26 4.05
C THR A 86 23.60 12.17 2.87
N ARG A 87 24.30 13.29 2.71
CA ARG A 87 24.05 14.23 1.59
C ARG A 87 24.14 13.56 0.22
N ASP A 88 25.06 12.63 0.05
CA ASP A 88 25.23 11.90 -1.21
C ASP A 88 24.06 10.94 -1.47
N GLU A 89 23.55 10.26 -0.43
CA GLU A 89 22.35 9.42 -0.52
C GLU A 89 21.10 10.27 -0.82
N ALA A 90 20.93 11.41 -0.15
CA ALA A 90 19.84 12.34 -0.39
C ALA A 90 19.88 12.90 -1.83
N ALA A 91 21.05 13.37 -2.28
CA ALA A 91 21.22 13.88 -3.63
C ALA A 91 20.87 12.81 -4.67
N LYS A 92 21.40 11.58 -4.51
CA LYS A 92 21.05 10.44 -5.37
C LYS A 92 19.55 10.16 -5.36
N TRP A 93 18.91 10.21 -4.20
CA TRP A 93 17.48 9.99 -4.06
C TRP A 93 16.65 11.01 -4.87
N PHE A 94 16.93 12.30 -4.71
CA PHE A 94 16.23 13.37 -5.41
C PHE A 94 16.55 13.41 -6.92
N GLU A 95 17.77 13.06 -7.32
CA GLU A 95 18.18 13.05 -8.73
C GLU A 95 17.68 11.82 -9.49
N GLN A 96 17.60 10.66 -8.84
CA GLN A 96 17.40 9.38 -9.54
C GLN A 96 16.12 8.65 -9.16
N VAL A 97 15.60 8.81 -7.94
CA VAL A 97 14.45 8.03 -7.47
C VAL A 97 13.17 8.83 -7.55
N VAL A 98 13.12 10.04 -6.97
CA VAL A 98 11.93 10.92 -7.03
C VAL A 98 11.41 11.11 -8.46
N PRO A 99 12.26 11.36 -9.48
CA PRO A 99 11.78 11.57 -10.84
C PRO A 99 11.11 10.34 -11.43
N LYS A 100 11.64 9.15 -11.12
CA LYS A 100 11.09 7.87 -11.59
C LYS A 100 9.79 7.51 -10.88
N LEU A 101 9.65 7.85 -9.60
CA LEU A 101 8.38 7.73 -8.90
C LEU A 101 7.32 8.66 -9.50
N ALA A 102 7.71 9.89 -9.88
CA ALA A 102 6.80 10.82 -10.55
C ALA A 102 6.35 10.31 -11.93
N ASP A 103 7.26 9.74 -12.73
CA ASP A 103 6.90 9.07 -13.99
C ASP A 103 5.96 7.87 -13.78
N LEU A 104 6.20 7.08 -12.74
CA LEU A 104 5.32 5.97 -12.37
C LEU A 104 3.92 6.47 -11.97
N LEU A 105 3.84 7.58 -11.23
CA LEU A 105 2.58 8.22 -10.86
C LEU A 105 1.84 8.78 -12.08
N LEU A 106 2.53 9.39 -13.05
CA LEU A 106 1.93 9.82 -14.32
C LEU A 106 1.26 8.66 -15.08
N ARG A 107 1.81 7.45 -14.96
CA ARG A 107 1.27 6.23 -15.59
C ARG A 107 0.13 5.58 -14.80
N LEU A 108 -0.10 5.95 -13.53
CA LEU A 108 -1.12 5.33 -12.67
C LEU A 108 -2.52 5.21 -13.32
N PRO A 109 -3.09 6.26 -13.96
CA PRO A 109 -4.42 6.15 -14.53
C PRO A 109 -4.50 5.08 -15.63
N TYR A 110 -3.51 5.07 -16.53
CA TYR A 110 -3.37 4.06 -17.57
C TYR A 110 -3.15 2.66 -17.00
N LEU A 111 -2.35 2.53 -15.94
CA LEU A 111 -2.11 1.24 -15.27
C LEU A 111 -3.40 0.67 -14.66
N LEU A 112 -4.24 1.53 -14.06
CA LEU A 112 -5.53 1.12 -13.51
C LEU A 112 -6.52 0.76 -14.62
N GLU A 113 -6.63 1.56 -15.67
CA GLU A 113 -7.46 1.24 -16.84
C GLU A 113 -7.10 -0.12 -17.44
N THR A 114 -5.82 -0.33 -17.73
CA THR A 114 -5.29 -1.60 -18.24
C THR A 114 -5.57 -2.76 -17.27
N HIS A 115 -5.48 -2.52 -15.96
CA HIS A 115 -5.78 -3.52 -14.94
C HIS A 115 -7.24 -3.96 -15.01
N TYR A 116 -8.18 -3.02 -15.06
CA TYR A 116 -9.61 -3.31 -15.13
C TYR A 116 -9.99 -3.99 -16.46
N GLU A 117 -9.41 -3.57 -17.59
CA GLU A 117 -9.60 -4.25 -18.88
C GLU A 117 -9.15 -5.72 -18.84
N LYS A 118 -7.99 -6.00 -18.22
CA LYS A 118 -7.46 -7.36 -18.08
C LYS A 118 -8.25 -8.19 -17.07
N ALA A 119 -8.83 -7.55 -16.04
CA ALA A 119 -9.67 -8.23 -15.07
C ALA A 119 -10.94 -8.82 -15.71
N ASP A 120 -11.49 -8.17 -16.76
CA ASP A 120 -12.69 -8.62 -17.47
C ASP A 120 -12.47 -9.86 -18.34
N GLY A 121 -11.25 -10.04 -18.86
CA GLY A 121 -10.82 -11.26 -19.55
C GLY A 121 -10.46 -12.41 -18.60
N GLY A 122 -10.29 -12.09 -17.32
CA GLY A 122 -9.91 -12.97 -16.22
C GLY A 122 -8.49 -13.52 -16.32
N ILE A 123 -7.67 -13.32 -15.28
CA ILE A 123 -6.55 -14.23 -15.01
C ILE A 123 -7.10 -15.63 -14.68
N VAL A 124 -8.25 -15.66 -13.99
CA VAL A 124 -9.04 -16.86 -13.69
C VAL A 124 -10.47 -16.62 -14.17
N LYS A 125 -10.95 -17.41 -15.13
CA LYS A 125 -12.29 -17.24 -15.71
C LYS A 125 -13.38 -17.34 -14.65
N GLY A 126 -14.32 -16.39 -14.66
CA GLY A 126 -15.47 -16.37 -13.76
C GLY A 126 -15.19 -15.83 -12.35
N VAL A 127 -13.98 -15.34 -12.08
CA VAL A 127 -13.61 -14.74 -10.80
C VAL A 127 -13.36 -13.25 -11.00
N ASN A 128 -14.03 -12.41 -10.22
CA ASN A 128 -13.72 -10.98 -10.21
C ASN A 128 -12.35 -10.77 -9.54
N THR A 129 -11.36 -10.31 -10.31
CA THR A 129 -9.99 -10.03 -9.86
C THR A 129 -9.63 -8.54 -9.87
N GLY A 130 -10.60 -7.69 -10.23
CA GLY A 130 -10.45 -6.23 -10.30
C GLY A 130 -10.13 -5.64 -8.94
N LEU A 131 -9.48 -4.48 -8.95
CA LEU A 131 -9.13 -3.76 -7.72
C LEU A 131 -10.44 -3.26 -7.11
N ARG A 132 -10.71 -3.62 -5.86
CA ARG A 132 -11.95 -3.31 -5.15
C ARG A 132 -11.74 -3.41 -3.65
N LEU A 133 -12.70 -2.98 -2.87
CA LEU A 133 -12.73 -3.32 -1.45
C LEU A 133 -13.08 -4.81 -1.24
N LEU A 134 -12.33 -5.47 -0.37
CA LEU A 134 -12.62 -6.81 0.13
C LEU A 134 -13.27 -6.67 1.51
N GLU A 135 -14.58 -6.42 1.50
CA GLU A 135 -15.38 -6.15 2.70
C GLU A 135 -15.48 -7.35 3.64
N SER A 136 -15.86 -7.08 4.88
CA SER A 136 -16.02 -8.08 5.92
C SER A 136 -17.06 -9.13 5.57
N GLN A 137 -16.74 -10.38 5.88
CA GLN A 137 -17.54 -11.57 5.53
C GLN A 137 -17.79 -11.75 4.02
N GLN A 138 -17.05 -11.06 3.14
CA GLN A 138 -17.12 -11.24 1.68
C GLN A 138 -15.80 -11.84 1.16
N PRO A 139 -15.78 -13.12 0.74
CA PRO A 139 -14.58 -13.68 0.16
C PRO A 139 -14.31 -13.03 -1.20
N GLY A 140 -13.03 -12.92 -1.54
CA GLY A 140 -12.65 -12.34 -2.81
C GLY A 140 -11.16 -12.31 -3.01
N ILE A 141 -10.75 -12.13 -4.25
CA ILE A 141 -9.35 -12.07 -4.64
C ILE A 141 -9.12 -10.90 -5.58
N VAL A 142 -7.98 -10.23 -5.42
CA VAL A 142 -7.52 -9.14 -6.29
C VAL A 142 -6.14 -9.53 -6.81
N PHE A 143 -5.91 -9.35 -8.11
CA PHE A 143 -4.59 -9.58 -8.72
C PHE A 143 -4.06 -8.26 -9.25
N LEU A 144 -2.90 -7.81 -8.78
CA LEU A 144 -2.29 -6.56 -9.23
C LEU A 144 -0.94 -6.86 -9.86
N SER A 145 -0.60 -6.17 -10.95
CA SER A 145 0.79 -6.19 -11.42
C SER A 145 1.70 -5.56 -10.36
N GLN A 146 2.93 -6.03 -10.25
CA GLN A 146 3.90 -5.43 -9.32
C GLN A 146 4.18 -3.96 -9.66
N GLU A 147 4.09 -3.58 -10.94
CA GLU A 147 4.15 -2.18 -11.38
C GLU A 147 3.01 -1.33 -10.79
N LEU A 148 1.76 -1.82 -10.85
CA LEU A 148 0.62 -1.11 -10.26
C LEU A 148 0.76 -1.01 -8.73
N VAL A 149 1.25 -2.07 -8.08
CA VAL A 149 1.57 -2.04 -6.65
C VAL A 149 2.63 -0.97 -6.35
N GLY A 150 3.68 -0.86 -7.16
CA GLY A 150 4.68 0.19 -7.08
C GLY A 150 4.09 1.60 -7.19
N ALA A 151 3.17 1.83 -8.13
CA ALA A 151 2.51 3.11 -8.30
C ALA A 151 1.62 3.48 -7.09
N LEU A 152 0.89 2.51 -6.55
CA LEU A 152 0.07 2.70 -5.35
C LEU A 152 0.93 2.96 -4.09
N LEU A 153 2.09 2.32 -4.00
CA LEU A 153 3.08 2.59 -2.95
C LEU A 153 3.64 4.02 -3.07
N ALA A 154 3.95 4.47 -4.29
CA ALA A 154 4.37 5.83 -4.53
C ALA A 154 3.27 6.82 -4.11
N CYS A 155 1.99 6.55 -4.39
CA CYS A 155 0.89 7.39 -3.89
C CYS A 155 0.88 7.50 -2.36
N SER A 156 1.19 6.41 -1.65
CA SER A 156 1.26 6.40 -0.19
C SER A 156 2.44 7.23 0.34
N PHE A 157 3.61 7.13 -0.29
CA PHE A 157 4.79 7.94 0.04
C PHE A 157 4.54 9.44 -0.20
N PHE A 158 3.98 9.81 -1.36
CA PHE A 158 3.56 11.18 -1.67
C PHE A 158 2.28 11.59 -0.91
N CYS A 159 1.76 10.74 -0.01
CA CYS A 159 0.60 11.02 0.82
C CYS A 159 -0.63 11.45 0.00
N LEU A 160 -0.92 10.81 -1.12
CA LEU A 160 -1.95 11.27 -2.07
C LEU A 160 -3.32 10.66 -1.82
N PHE A 161 -3.43 9.57 -1.04
CA PHE A 161 -4.71 8.90 -0.87
C PHE A 161 -5.69 9.76 -0.05
N PRO A 162 -6.96 9.86 -0.49
CA PRO A 162 -8.05 10.38 0.35
C PRO A 162 -8.24 9.52 1.61
N THR A 163 -8.30 10.17 2.78
CA THR A 163 -8.46 9.47 4.07
C THR A 163 -9.76 9.79 4.81
N SER A 164 -10.50 10.82 4.40
CA SER A 164 -11.69 11.32 5.11
C SER A 164 -12.77 10.24 5.32
N ALA A 165 -13.03 9.40 4.32
CA ALA A 165 -14.06 8.36 4.38
C ALA A 165 -13.54 7.01 4.91
N ARG A 166 -12.22 6.86 5.18
CA ARG A 166 -11.63 5.55 5.53
C ARG A 166 -12.14 5.01 6.86
N GLY A 167 -12.31 5.89 7.84
CA GLY A 167 -12.83 5.51 9.16
C GLY A 167 -14.21 4.86 9.11
N ALA A 168 -15.09 5.38 8.24
CA ALA A 168 -16.45 4.83 8.04
C ALA A 168 -16.46 3.42 7.42
N LYS A 169 -15.38 3.04 6.71
CA LYS A 169 -15.17 1.70 6.14
C LYS A 169 -14.18 0.86 6.95
N HIS A 170 -13.80 1.29 8.14
CA HIS A 170 -12.81 0.63 9.00
C HIS A 170 -11.48 0.31 8.27
N LEU A 171 -11.11 1.13 7.29
CA LEU A 171 -9.88 0.97 6.52
C LEU A 171 -8.70 1.56 7.29
N PRO A 172 -7.53 0.88 7.33
CA PRO A 172 -6.34 1.43 7.95
C PRO A 172 -5.86 2.72 7.27
N MET A 173 -5.12 3.54 8.04
CA MET A 173 -4.37 4.67 7.49
C MET A 173 -3.32 4.18 6.51
N ILE A 174 -3.26 4.83 5.34
CA ILE A 174 -2.50 4.34 4.18
C ILE A 174 -1.33 5.24 3.79
N ASN A 175 -1.37 6.55 4.08
CA ASN A 175 -0.30 7.49 3.74
C ASN A 175 0.88 7.38 4.72
N PHE A 176 2.08 7.78 4.30
CA PHE A 176 3.30 7.71 5.11
C PHE A 176 3.52 8.94 6.00
N ASP A 177 2.61 9.90 6.00
CA ASP A 177 2.70 11.12 6.80
C ASP A 177 2.86 10.83 8.30
N HIS A 178 2.13 9.85 8.83
CA HIS A 178 2.28 9.40 10.22
C HIS A 178 3.64 8.74 10.50
N LEU A 179 4.27 8.13 9.49
CA LEU A 179 5.58 7.49 9.62
C LEU A 179 6.67 8.56 9.82
N PHE A 180 6.62 9.62 9.02
CA PHE A 180 7.53 10.77 9.13
C PHE A 180 7.24 11.62 10.37
N ALA A 181 5.98 11.92 10.66
CA ALA A 181 5.60 12.65 11.86
C ALA A 181 6.10 11.95 13.14
N TYR A 182 5.96 10.62 13.21
CA TYR A 182 6.44 9.87 14.36
C TYR A 182 7.97 9.89 14.48
N LEU A 183 8.70 9.88 13.36
CA LEU A 183 10.16 10.01 13.37
C LEU A 183 10.59 11.33 14.00
N TYR A 184 9.87 12.42 13.71
CA TYR A 184 10.14 13.72 14.28
C TYR A 184 9.78 13.81 15.77
N ASP A 185 8.55 13.41 16.14
CA ASP A 185 8.07 13.54 17.52
C ASP A 185 8.80 12.62 18.50
N HIS A 186 9.23 11.44 18.02
CA HIS A 186 9.69 10.33 18.84
C HIS A 186 10.81 9.55 18.16
N PHE A 187 11.88 10.23 17.77
CA PHE A 187 13.04 9.64 17.10
C PHE A 187 13.38 8.23 17.64
N ASP A 188 13.42 7.26 16.73
CA ASP A 188 13.71 5.84 16.99
C ASP A 188 14.53 5.31 15.81
N GLU A 189 15.74 4.79 16.08
CA GLU A 189 16.62 4.21 15.07
C GLU A 189 15.95 3.08 14.27
N LYS A 190 15.00 2.35 14.88
CA LYS A 190 14.23 1.32 14.17
C LYS A 190 13.34 1.92 13.09
N LEU A 191 12.80 3.10 13.34
CA LEU A 191 11.96 3.82 12.40
C LEU A 191 12.78 4.43 11.26
N GLU A 192 13.95 4.98 11.57
CA GLU A 192 14.92 5.42 10.56
C GLU A 192 15.30 4.26 9.63
N ASN A 193 15.66 3.10 10.19
CA ASN A 193 16.00 1.91 9.40
C ASN A 193 14.82 1.40 8.56
N LYS A 194 13.59 1.48 9.09
CA LYS A 194 12.38 1.15 8.32
C LYS A 194 12.23 2.08 7.11
N LEU A 195 12.42 3.39 7.30
CA LEU A 195 12.37 4.36 6.20
C LEU A 195 13.49 4.10 5.17
N LYS A 196 14.71 3.76 5.61
CA LYS A 196 15.80 3.34 4.71
C LYS A 196 15.43 2.11 3.90
N CYS A 197 14.77 1.10 4.48
CA CYS A 197 14.26 -0.05 3.73
C CYS A 197 13.20 0.34 2.68
N ILE A 198 12.30 1.27 3.02
CA ILE A 198 11.29 1.80 2.10
C ILE A 198 11.95 2.57 0.94
N LEU A 199 12.94 3.43 1.22
CA LEU A 199 13.70 4.11 0.18
C LEU A 199 14.39 3.09 -0.74
N HIS A 200 15.07 2.10 -0.16
CA HIS A 200 15.72 1.07 -0.95
C HIS A 200 14.71 0.32 -1.85
N TYR A 201 13.50 0.01 -1.37
CA TYR A 201 12.45 -0.55 -2.22
C TYR A 201 12.13 0.34 -3.43
N PHE A 202 11.94 1.64 -3.22
CA PHE A 202 11.66 2.58 -4.31
C PHE A 202 12.84 2.78 -5.26
N GLU A 203 14.08 2.74 -4.77
CA GLU A 203 15.27 2.73 -5.61
C GLU A 203 15.28 1.49 -6.54
N ARG A 204 14.89 0.32 -6.01
CA ARG A 204 14.77 -0.91 -6.81
C ARG A 204 13.67 -0.79 -7.86
N ILE A 205 12.49 -0.27 -7.49
CA ILE A 205 11.38 -0.02 -8.43
C ILE A 205 11.78 0.96 -9.53
N GLY A 206 12.45 2.06 -9.18
CA GLY A 206 12.94 3.03 -10.15
C GLY A 206 14.06 2.46 -11.03
N SER A 207 14.88 1.56 -10.53
CA SER A 207 15.96 0.95 -11.32
C SER A 207 15.44 -0.09 -12.31
N MET A 208 14.55 -0.96 -11.86
CA MET A 208 13.93 -2.00 -12.68
C MET A 208 12.55 -2.31 -12.13
N ILE A 209 11.52 -1.97 -12.90
CA ILE A 209 10.15 -2.28 -12.53
C ILE A 209 9.98 -3.81 -12.55
N PRO A 210 9.60 -4.44 -11.44
CA PRO A 210 9.44 -5.88 -11.35
C PRO A 210 8.27 -6.34 -12.22
N VAL A 211 8.48 -7.47 -12.91
CA VAL A 211 7.50 -8.09 -13.81
C VAL A 211 6.87 -9.28 -13.09
N GLY A 212 5.58 -9.19 -12.84
CA GLY A 212 4.83 -10.22 -12.13
C GLY A 212 3.52 -9.72 -11.58
N TYR A 213 2.81 -10.60 -10.89
CA TYR A 213 1.54 -10.32 -10.26
C TYR A 213 1.57 -10.68 -8.77
N ILE A 214 0.86 -9.91 -7.97
CA ILE A 214 0.62 -10.16 -6.55
C ILE A 214 -0.88 -10.37 -6.38
N SER A 215 -1.26 -11.48 -5.74
CA SER A 215 -2.65 -11.76 -5.40
C SER A 215 -2.95 -11.49 -3.93
N PHE A 216 -4.06 -10.84 -3.67
CA PHE A 216 -4.58 -10.54 -2.34
C PHE A 216 -5.91 -11.25 -2.18
N GLU A 217 -6.02 -12.22 -1.26
CA GLU A 217 -7.22 -13.04 -1.09
C GLU A 217 -7.79 -12.88 0.32
N ARG A 218 -9.10 -12.58 0.41
CA ARG A 218 -9.88 -12.72 1.64
C ARG A 218 -10.56 -14.08 1.63
N LYS A 219 -10.17 -14.95 2.57
CA LYS A 219 -10.88 -16.20 2.85
C LYS A 219 -11.81 -16.01 4.03
N VAL A 220 -13.06 -16.48 3.90
CA VAL A 220 -14.10 -16.33 4.92
C VAL A 220 -14.59 -17.71 5.33
N ILE A 221 -14.61 -17.97 6.64
CA ILE A 221 -15.31 -19.10 7.24
C ILE A 221 -16.65 -18.56 7.71
N ALA A 222 -17.74 -19.04 7.10
CA ALA A 222 -19.06 -18.44 7.27
C ALA A 222 -19.70 -18.87 8.60
N LEU A 223 -20.25 -17.91 9.35
CA LEU A 223 -20.96 -18.17 10.61
C LEU A 223 -22.28 -18.93 10.39
N GLU A 224 -22.95 -18.70 9.27
CA GLU A 224 -24.22 -19.36 8.93
C GLU A 224 -24.02 -20.49 7.91
N HIS A 225 -24.69 -21.62 8.16
CA HIS A 225 -24.78 -22.70 7.19
C HIS A 225 -25.65 -22.25 6.00
N GLY A 226 -25.04 -21.95 4.85
CA GLY A 226 -25.80 -21.77 3.61
C GLY A 226 -25.18 -20.87 2.54
N THR A 227 -24.18 -20.04 2.85
CA THR A 227 -23.66 -19.06 1.88
C THR A 227 -22.29 -19.42 1.30
N PHE A 228 -21.45 -20.19 2.00
CA PHE A 228 -20.09 -20.53 1.54
C PHE A 228 -19.71 -21.99 1.85
N SER A 229 -18.69 -22.51 1.15
CA SER A 229 -18.27 -23.92 1.17
C SER A 229 -17.74 -24.44 2.52
N PHE A 230 -17.40 -23.55 3.46
CA PHE A 230 -16.80 -23.90 4.75
C PHE A 230 -17.58 -23.24 5.90
N PRO A 231 -18.56 -23.95 6.50
CA PRO A 231 -19.28 -23.42 7.66
C PRO A 231 -18.37 -23.40 8.89
N TYR A 232 -18.61 -22.45 9.78
CA TYR A 232 -17.92 -22.36 11.05
C TYR A 232 -18.12 -23.66 11.85
N PRO A 233 -17.04 -24.29 12.34
CA PRO A 233 -17.16 -25.54 13.07
C PRO A 233 -17.94 -25.32 14.36
N LYS A 234 -18.95 -26.16 14.60
CA LYS A 234 -19.69 -26.18 15.88
C LYS A 234 -18.80 -26.65 17.02
N GLU A 235 -19.13 -26.30 18.26
CA GLU A 235 -18.32 -26.62 19.45
C GLU A 235 -17.91 -28.10 19.55
N ASN A 236 -18.83 -29.02 19.19
CA ASN A 236 -18.58 -30.46 19.22
C ASN A 236 -17.72 -30.98 18.06
N PHE A 237 -17.45 -30.19 17.02
CA PHE A 237 -16.65 -30.59 15.86
C PHE A 237 -15.22 -30.96 16.29
N TRP A 238 -14.60 -30.11 17.12
CA TRP A 238 -13.21 -30.30 17.53
C TRP A 238 -13.06 -31.45 18.53
N SER A 239 -13.98 -31.57 19.49
CA SER A 239 -13.93 -32.62 20.51
C SER A 239 -14.24 -34.02 19.98
N GLN A 240 -14.95 -34.12 18.85
CA GLN A 240 -15.28 -35.39 18.19
C GLN A 240 -14.31 -35.77 17.06
N SER A 241 -13.33 -34.90 16.75
CA SER A 241 -12.36 -35.16 15.70
C SER A 241 -11.45 -36.33 16.08
N SER A 242 -11.36 -37.33 15.18
CA SER A 242 -10.46 -38.48 15.29
C SER A 242 -9.31 -38.42 14.27
N ILE A 243 -9.12 -37.28 13.62
CA ILE A 243 -8.08 -37.08 12.62
C ILE A 243 -6.71 -37.15 13.32
N SER A 244 -5.81 -37.97 12.77
CA SER A 244 -4.45 -38.09 13.30
C SER A 244 -3.66 -36.79 13.11
N LEU A 245 -2.78 -36.49 14.07
CA LEU A 245 -1.91 -35.32 13.98
C LEU A 245 -0.98 -35.42 12.77
N CYS A 246 -0.79 -34.31 12.07
CA CYS A 246 0.18 -34.21 10.99
C CYS A 246 1.62 -34.29 11.52
N PRO A 247 2.58 -34.77 10.71
CA PRO A 247 4.00 -34.64 11.04
C PRO A 247 4.36 -33.17 11.27
N PHE A 248 5.15 -32.88 12.29
CA PHE A 248 5.68 -31.54 12.54
C PHE A 248 7.20 -31.60 12.72
N LYS A 249 7.88 -30.52 12.36
CA LYS A 249 9.31 -30.31 12.57
C LYS A 249 9.49 -29.07 13.42
N ILE A 250 10.43 -29.12 14.36
CA ILE A 250 10.79 -27.98 15.20
C ILE A 250 12.23 -27.59 14.86
N PHE A 251 12.42 -26.32 14.57
CA PHE A 251 13.72 -25.69 14.44
C PHE A 251 13.90 -24.76 15.65
N ASN A 252 15.06 -24.81 16.30
CA ASN A 252 15.38 -23.99 17.47
C ASN A 252 16.14 -22.70 17.12
N SER A 253 16.33 -22.44 15.82
CA SER A 253 17.02 -21.27 15.26
C SER A 253 16.52 -21.00 13.84
N GLY A 254 16.65 -19.76 13.38
CA GLY A 254 16.13 -19.28 12.09
C GLY A 254 14.80 -18.54 12.22
N PHE A 255 14.44 -17.81 11.18
CA PHE A 255 13.15 -17.14 11.03
C PHE A 255 12.24 -17.87 10.03
N ILE A 256 10.97 -17.47 9.94
CA ILE A 256 9.99 -18.11 9.06
C ILE A 256 10.45 -17.99 7.58
N GLU A 257 10.95 -16.82 7.22
CA GLU A 257 11.44 -16.45 5.88
C GLU A 257 12.78 -17.09 5.49
N ASP A 258 13.53 -17.65 6.44
CA ASP A 258 14.82 -18.29 6.18
C ASP A 258 14.67 -19.71 5.62
N HIS A 259 13.47 -20.28 5.72
CA HIS A 259 13.24 -21.68 5.40
C HIS A 259 13.06 -21.89 3.88
N SER A 260 14.03 -22.58 3.27
CA SER A 260 14.07 -22.85 1.82
C SER A 260 12.99 -23.81 1.29
N SER A 261 12.20 -24.44 2.16
CA SER A 261 11.10 -25.31 1.73
C SER A 261 9.91 -24.45 1.31
N GLU A 262 9.36 -24.69 0.13
CA GLU A 262 8.10 -24.10 -0.31
C GLU A 262 6.99 -24.41 0.72
N ALA A 263 6.73 -23.45 1.60
CA ALA A 263 5.78 -23.56 2.70
C ALA A 263 4.87 -22.32 2.73
N ILE A 264 3.70 -22.47 3.33
CA ILE A 264 2.86 -21.32 3.65
C ILE A 264 3.48 -20.63 4.87
N GLU A 265 4.05 -19.46 4.65
CA GLU A 265 4.60 -18.62 5.71
C GLU A 265 3.47 -17.90 6.46
N VAL A 266 3.53 -17.93 7.79
CA VAL A 266 2.48 -17.37 8.65
C VAL A 266 2.90 -15.98 9.13
N ASP A 267 2.06 -14.97 8.86
CA ASP A 267 2.16 -13.65 9.46
C ASP A 267 1.35 -13.59 10.77
N PHE A 268 1.96 -13.09 11.85
CA PHE A 268 1.28 -12.85 13.13
C PHE A 268 0.54 -11.51 13.08
N ALA A 269 -0.50 -11.49 12.25
CA ALA A 269 -1.25 -10.31 11.84
C ALA A 269 -2.05 -9.65 12.97
N ASN A 270 -2.20 -8.32 12.87
CA ASN A 270 -3.20 -7.58 13.62
C ASN A 270 -4.56 -7.66 12.91
N LYS A 271 -5.66 -7.46 13.66
CA LYS A 271 -7.00 -7.36 13.07
C LYS A 271 -7.10 -6.29 11.98
N TYR A 272 -6.30 -5.23 12.05
CA TYR A 272 -6.11 -4.33 10.91
C TYR A 272 -4.82 -4.75 10.22
N LEU A 273 -4.94 -5.25 8.98
CA LEU A 273 -3.78 -5.73 8.23
C LEU A 273 -2.70 -4.64 8.17
N GLY A 274 -1.48 -5.08 8.45
CA GLY A 274 -0.31 -4.23 8.54
C GLY A 274 -0.13 -3.46 9.86
N GLY A 275 -1.12 -3.51 10.78
CA GLY A 275 -1.03 -2.93 12.12
C GLY A 275 -0.35 -1.55 12.17
N GLY A 276 0.63 -1.41 13.06
CA GLY A 276 1.45 -0.21 13.23
C GLY A 276 2.60 -0.02 12.22
N ALA A 277 2.63 -0.74 11.09
CA ALA A 277 3.76 -0.68 10.16
C ALA A 277 4.03 0.73 9.60
N LEU A 278 2.98 1.55 9.41
CA LEU A 278 3.07 2.95 8.98
C LEU A 278 3.11 3.95 10.15
N SER A 279 3.52 3.48 11.32
CA SER A 279 3.76 4.27 12.53
C SER A 279 4.86 3.58 13.35
N ARG A 280 4.69 3.45 14.68
CA ARG A 280 5.68 2.90 15.61
C ARG A 280 5.95 1.40 15.47
N GLY A 281 5.05 0.63 14.86
CA GLY A 281 5.13 -0.84 14.90
C GLY A 281 6.34 -1.41 14.18
N CYS A 282 7.32 -1.96 14.91
CA CYS A 282 8.55 -2.55 14.38
C CYS A 282 8.76 -4.00 14.85
N ILE A 283 7.71 -4.81 14.86
CA ILE A 283 7.74 -6.26 15.20
C ILE A 283 7.76 -7.06 13.88
N GLN A 284 7.81 -8.41 13.91
CA GLN A 284 7.82 -9.34 12.77
C GLN A 284 6.96 -8.91 11.56
N LEU A 285 5.85 -8.22 11.81
CA LEU A 285 4.99 -7.58 10.83
C LEU A 285 5.70 -6.71 9.78
N VAL A 286 6.88 -6.14 10.02
CA VAL A 286 7.49 -5.14 9.11
C VAL A 286 7.75 -5.66 7.69
N TYR A 287 8.09 -6.93 7.49
CA TYR A 287 8.44 -7.44 6.14
C TYR A 287 7.23 -7.57 5.20
N TYR A 288 6.10 -8.06 5.70
CA TYR A 288 4.88 -8.27 4.91
C TYR A 288 3.88 -7.08 4.97
N SER A 289 3.96 -6.28 6.04
CA SER A 289 2.99 -5.22 6.35
C SER A 289 3.27 -3.85 5.74
N LEU A 290 4.46 -3.66 5.15
CA LEU A 290 4.84 -2.40 4.52
C LEU A 290 4.14 -2.16 3.17
N CYS A 291 3.31 -3.08 2.70
CA CYS A 291 2.51 -2.90 1.49
C CYS A 291 1.16 -2.22 1.82
N PRO A 292 1.00 -0.88 1.69
CA PRO A 292 -0.25 -0.16 1.78
C PRO A 292 -1.37 -0.70 0.89
N VAL A 293 -1.09 -1.58 -0.07
CA VAL A 293 -2.14 -2.27 -0.83
C VAL A 293 -3.07 -3.08 0.08
N TYR A 294 -2.56 -3.75 1.13
CA TYR A 294 -3.42 -4.40 2.13
C TYR A 294 -4.31 -3.38 2.84
N LYS A 295 -3.72 -2.25 3.22
CA LYS A 295 -4.40 -1.14 3.90
C LYS A 295 -5.39 -0.42 2.98
N MET A 296 -5.22 -0.54 1.67
CA MET A 296 -6.09 0.02 0.64
C MET A 296 -7.35 -0.82 0.45
N ILE A 297 -7.19 -2.15 0.41
CA ILE A 297 -8.18 -3.10 -0.11
C ILE A 297 -8.99 -3.78 1.00
N PHE A 298 -8.40 -4.08 2.15
CA PHE A 298 -9.09 -4.82 3.21
C PHE A 298 -9.64 -3.86 4.27
N ASP A 299 -10.93 -4.02 4.59
CA ASP A 299 -11.44 -3.60 5.90
C ASP A 299 -10.92 -4.54 7.00
N SER A 300 -11.18 -4.25 8.28
CA SER A 300 -10.63 -5.05 9.38
C SER A 300 -10.81 -6.56 9.15
N ALA A 301 -9.73 -7.30 9.35
CA ALA A 301 -9.65 -8.76 9.26
C ALA A 301 -10.46 -9.48 10.36
N VAL A 302 -11.06 -8.77 11.32
CA VAL A 302 -11.87 -9.36 12.40
C VAL A 302 -13.32 -8.92 12.29
N VAL A 303 -14.21 -9.93 12.29
CA VAL A 303 -15.55 -9.90 12.88
C VAL A 303 -15.45 -10.64 14.20
#